data_AF-A0A959HCY5-F1
#
_entry.id   AF-A0A959HCY5-F1
#
_cell.length_a   1.000
_cell.length_b   1.000
_cell.length_c   1.000
_cell.angle_alpha   90.00
_cell.angle_beta   90.00
_cell.angle_gamma   90.00
#
_symmetry.space_group_name_H-M   'P 1'
#
loop_
_entity.id
_entity.type
_entity.pdbx_description
1 polymer ?
#
loop_
_entity_poly.entity_id
_entity_poly.type
_entity_poly.pdbx_seq_one_letter_code
_entity_poly.pdbx_strand_id
1 'polypeptide(L)'
;MNKEALAQLFYRELEKIAGNEAMEEPAKVEALYRLLTLLFVEMTRRERLQFSTLFARMAYTCHRAELSRALQYYIHSFRKRALLTLQGADKEPAVVYRLGLKVLAEAIGALMEQPLPEALAEWLPGEWPVSLRSHSVKDFKAKARVLALSDDEASQQLLVRDEDYPDTAVRVLYNEVDRNENFMPTIEVIRRVFGFPLMLNLIDVEV
;
A
#
# COMPACT_ATOMS: atom_id res chain seq x y z
N MET A 1 9.40 -1.12 25.75
CA MET A 1 9.64 -2.16 24.73
C MET A 1 11.11 -2.06 24.41
N ASN A 2 11.88 -3.14 24.52
CA ASN A 2 13.29 -3.08 24.09
C ASN A 2 13.31 -3.09 22.56
N LYS A 3 13.36 -1.90 21.96
CA LYS A 3 13.30 -1.71 20.50
C LYS A 3 14.47 -2.40 19.79
N GLU A 4 15.65 -2.38 20.40
CA GLU A 4 16.86 -2.99 19.86
C GLU A 4 16.73 -4.52 19.76
N ALA A 5 16.39 -5.19 20.87
CA ALA A 5 16.20 -6.64 20.87
C ALA A 5 15.09 -7.09 19.92
N LEU A 6 14.01 -6.30 19.83
CA LEU A 6 12.90 -6.58 18.92
C LEU A 6 13.31 -6.39 17.45
N ALA A 7 14.05 -5.32 17.13
CA ALA A 7 14.56 -5.08 15.78
C ALA A 7 15.49 -6.22 15.33
N GLN A 8 16.39 -6.67 16.20
CA GLN A 8 17.26 -7.82 15.92
C GLN A 8 16.47 -9.09 15.61
N LEU A 9 15.36 -9.34 16.33
CA LEU A 9 14.47 -10.47 16.02
C LEU A 9 13.84 -10.32 14.63
N PHE A 10 13.30 -9.14 14.31
CA PHE A 10 12.71 -8.88 12.99
C PHE A 10 13.73 -9.01 11.85
N TYR A 11 14.94 -8.47 12.03
CA TYR A 11 16.01 -8.60 11.04
C TYR A 11 16.45 -10.05 10.86
N ARG A 12 16.57 -10.82 11.95
CA ARG A 12 16.91 -12.24 11.87
C ARG A 12 15.83 -13.05 11.13
N GLU A 13 14.56 -12.75 11.32
CA GLU A 13 13.49 -13.38 10.53
C GLU A 13 13.55 -12.96 9.06
N LEU A 14 13.88 -11.70 8.77
CA LEU A 14 14.09 -11.23 7.40
C LEU A 14 15.25 -11.96 6.72
N GLU A 15 16.37 -12.14 7.40
CA GLU A 15 17.54 -12.90 6.93
C GLU A 15 17.18 -14.36 6.62
N LYS A 16 16.41 -15.02 7.50
CA LYS A 16 15.95 -16.39 7.27
C LYS A 16 15.10 -16.52 6.00
N ILE A 17 14.20 -15.56 5.76
CA ILE A 17 13.34 -15.56 4.57
C ILE A 17 14.19 -15.34 3.32
N ALA A 18 15.13 -14.38 3.37
CA ALA A 18 16.02 -14.08 2.27
C ALA A 18 16.87 -15.32 1.93
N GLY A 19 17.56 -15.86 2.94
CA GLY A 19 18.45 -17.02 2.92
C GLY A 19 17.86 -18.35 2.49
N ASN A 20 16.54 -18.48 2.42
CA ASN A 20 15.90 -19.76 2.13
C ASN A 20 15.80 -20.01 0.62
N GLU A 21 16.81 -20.64 0.03
CA GLU A 21 16.82 -20.97 -1.41
C GLU A 21 15.76 -22.01 -1.81
N ALA A 22 15.25 -22.81 -0.86
CA ALA A 22 14.24 -23.83 -1.13
C ALA A 22 12.81 -23.25 -1.25
N MET A 23 12.59 -22.00 -0.82
CA MET A 23 11.29 -21.34 -0.94
C MET A 23 11.14 -20.65 -2.28
N GLU A 24 10.05 -20.96 -2.99
CA GLU A 24 9.63 -20.20 -4.16
C GLU A 24 9.24 -18.76 -3.79
N GLU A 25 9.32 -17.84 -4.76
CA GLU A 25 9.05 -16.42 -4.54
C GLU A 25 7.66 -16.13 -3.95
N PRO A 26 6.56 -16.77 -4.37
CA PRO A 26 5.25 -16.56 -3.74
C PRO A 26 5.24 -16.92 -2.25
N ALA A 27 5.92 -18.00 -1.86
CA ALA A 27 6.04 -18.40 -0.46
C ALA A 27 6.90 -17.42 0.35
N LYS A 28 7.95 -16.85 -0.25
CA LYS A 28 8.73 -15.79 0.37
C LYS A 28 7.89 -14.51 0.54
N VAL A 29 7.12 -14.12 -0.47
CA VAL A 29 6.18 -12.98 -0.39
C VAL A 29 5.19 -13.18 0.75
N GLU A 30 4.63 -14.38 0.90
CA GLU A 30 3.76 -14.71 2.02
C GLU A 30 4.44 -14.51 3.38
N ALA A 31 5.66 -15.03 3.54
CA ALA A 31 6.42 -14.90 4.78
C ALA A 31 6.72 -13.41 5.10
N LEU A 32 7.11 -12.61 4.10
CA LEU A 32 7.33 -11.18 4.24
C LEU A 32 6.04 -10.44 4.61
N TYR A 33 4.90 -10.80 4.00
CA TYR A 33 3.60 -10.20 4.33
C TYR A 33 3.18 -10.48 5.78
N ARG A 34 3.41 -11.70 6.26
CA ARG A 34 3.20 -12.06 7.67
C ARG A 34 4.13 -11.27 8.59
N LEU A 35 5.40 -11.13 8.24
CA LEU A 35 6.39 -10.37 9.03
C LEU A 35 6.01 -8.88 9.11
N LEU A 36 5.58 -8.28 7.99
CA LEU A 36 5.06 -6.91 7.94
C LEU A 36 3.86 -6.75 8.88
N THR A 37 2.91 -7.68 8.81
CA THR A 37 1.73 -7.65 9.67
C THR A 37 2.13 -7.70 11.15
N LEU A 38 3.03 -8.60 11.53
CA LEU A 38 3.56 -8.70 12.89
C LEU A 38 4.27 -7.42 13.35
N LEU A 39 5.05 -6.79 12.49
CA LEU A 39 5.73 -5.52 12.78
C LEU A 39 4.72 -4.45 13.19
N PHE A 40 3.69 -4.22 12.38
CA PHE A 40 2.68 -3.20 12.67
C PHE A 40 1.77 -3.58 13.86
N VAL A 41 1.50 -4.87 14.09
CA VAL A 41 0.82 -5.34 15.31
C VAL A 41 1.64 -4.97 16.54
N GLU A 42 2.94 -5.26 16.55
CA GLU A 42 3.79 -5.00 17.71
C GLU A 42 3.97 -3.50 17.95
N MET A 43 4.12 -2.69 16.89
CA MET A 43 4.18 -1.23 16.99
C MET A 43 2.93 -0.59 17.60
N THR A 44 1.78 -1.27 17.50
CA THR A 44 0.51 -0.79 18.03
C THR A 44 0.04 -1.56 19.27
N ARG A 45 0.83 -2.49 19.79
CA ARG A 45 0.44 -3.40 20.89
C ARG A 45 0.09 -2.67 22.20
N ARG A 46 0.72 -1.52 22.45
CA ARG A 46 0.50 -0.72 23.67
C ARG A 46 -0.52 0.39 23.47
N GLU A 47 -1.04 0.55 22.26
CA GLU A 47 -2.03 1.56 21.94
C GLU A 47 -3.39 1.14 22.47
N ARG A 48 -4.15 2.09 23.01
CA ARG A 48 -5.54 1.86 23.45
C ARG A 48 -6.54 2.11 22.32
N LEU A 49 -6.11 1.91 21.07
CA LEU A 49 -6.91 2.15 19.86
C LEU A 49 -7.33 0.82 19.24
N GLN A 50 -8.59 0.73 18.82
CA GLN A 50 -9.07 -0.37 18.00
C GLN A 50 -8.87 -0.02 16.53
N PHE A 51 -8.12 -0.87 15.81
CA PHE A 51 -7.92 -0.74 14.36
C PHE A 51 -8.85 -1.71 13.65
N SER A 52 -9.79 -1.19 12.86
CA SER A 52 -10.74 -2.00 12.08
C SER A 52 -10.08 -2.74 10.92
N THR A 53 -8.93 -2.25 10.43
CA THR A 53 -8.20 -2.85 9.31
C THR A 53 -6.68 -2.77 9.53
N LEU A 54 -5.93 -3.66 8.86
CA LEU A 54 -4.46 -3.57 8.83
C LEU A 54 -4.00 -2.25 8.20
N PHE A 55 -4.71 -1.75 7.19
CA PHE A 55 -4.45 -0.44 6.58
C PHE A 55 -4.49 0.68 7.61
N ALA A 56 -5.57 0.77 8.40
CA ALA A 56 -5.71 1.81 9.43
C ALA A 56 -4.57 1.75 10.47
N ARG A 57 -4.16 0.52 10.86
CA ARG A 57 -3.03 0.30 11.75
C ARG A 57 -1.71 0.78 11.15
N MET A 58 -1.48 0.48 9.87
CA MET A 58 -0.29 0.91 9.14
C MET A 58 -0.24 2.42 9.01
N ALA A 59 -1.32 3.05 8.53
CA ALA A 59 -1.41 4.51 8.38
C ALA A 59 -1.16 5.24 9.71
N TYR A 60 -1.79 4.79 10.81
CA TYR A 60 -1.54 5.35 12.14
C TYR A 60 -0.07 5.25 12.56
N THR A 61 0.53 4.07 12.35
CA THR A 61 1.92 3.81 12.74
C THR A 61 2.90 4.65 11.92
N CYS A 62 2.69 4.71 10.60
CA CYS A 62 3.46 5.52 9.66
C CYS A 62 3.39 7.00 10.02
N HIS A 63 2.19 7.51 10.34
CA HIS A 63 2.00 8.90 10.74
C HIS A 63 2.71 9.20 12.07
N ARG A 64 2.54 8.34 13.09
CA ARG A 64 3.14 8.54 14.42
C ARG A 64 4.66 8.50 14.39
N ALA A 65 5.23 7.64 13.56
CA ALA A 65 6.68 7.50 13.40
C ALA A 65 7.26 8.45 12.35
N GLU A 66 6.46 9.36 11.80
CA GLU A 66 6.86 10.34 10.78
C GLU A 66 7.60 9.71 9.59
N LEU A 67 7.14 8.52 9.15
CA LEU A 67 7.76 7.83 8.02
C LEU A 67 7.68 8.68 6.75
N SER A 68 8.73 8.63 5.92
CA SER A 68 8.75 9.37 4.66
C SER A 68 7.60 8.94 3.74
N ARG A 69 7.05 9.89 2.97
CA ARG A 69 5.97 9.58 1.99
C ARG A 69 6.38 8.49 1.01
N ALA A 70 7.66 8.45 0.63
CA ALA A 70 8.19 7.42 -0.25
C ALA A 70 8.11 6.02 0.41
N LEU A 71 8.56 5.89 1.66
CA LEU A 71 8.51 4.62 2.38
C LEU A 71 7.05 4.18 2.63
N GLN A 72 6.15 5.11 2.96
CA GLN A 72 4.73 4.82 3.08
C GLN A 72 4.16 4.24 1.77
N TYR A 73 4.40 4.89 0.63
CA TYR A 73 3.99 4.38 -0.67
C TYR A 73 4.49 2.96 -0.93
N TYR A 74 5.77 2.65 -0.64
CA TYR A 74 6.32 1.32 -0.88
C TYR A 74 5.75 0.27 0.07
N ILE A 75 5.53 0.63 1.35
CA ILE A 75 4.85 -0.22 2.32
C ILE A 75 3.45 -0.61 1.81
N HIS A 76 2.66 0.36 1.36
CA HIS A 76 1.31 0.11 0.86
C HIS A 76 1.31 -0.63 -0.48
N SER A 77 2.26 -0.30 -1.38
CA SER A 77 2.46 -1.00 -2.66
C SER A 77 2.78 -2.47 -2.44
N PHE A 78 3.67 -2.78 -1.49
CA PHE A 78 3.99 -4.15 -1.11
C PHE A 78 2.77 -4.86 -0.53
N ARG A 79 2.06 -4.25 0.43
CA ARG A 79 0.84 -4.82 1.03
C ARG A 79 -0.18 -5.22 -0.04
N LYS A 80 -0.46 -4.34 -1.00
CA LYS A 80 -1.44 -4.57 -2.08
C LYS A 80 -0.97 -5.70 -3.01
N ARG A 81 0.28 -5.65 -3.48
CA ARG A 81 0.82 -6.66 -4.40
C ARG A 81 1.01 -8.03 -3.75
N ALA A 82 1.42 -8.08 -2.48
CA ALA A 82 1.53 -9.33 -1.74
C ALA A 82 0.20 -10.06 -1.62
N LEU A 83 -0.91 -9.34 -1.39
CA LEU A 83 -2.25 -9.93 -1.42
C LEU A 83 -2.61 -10.51 -2.79
N LEU A 84 -2.26 -9.81 -3.88
CA LEU A 84 -2.45 -10.33 -5.24
C LEU A 84 -1.59 -11.59 -5.49
N THR A 85 -0.34 -11.61 -5.01
CA THR A 85 0.53 -12.79 -5.11
C THR A 85 -0.07 -13.99 -4.37
N LEU A 86 -0.57 -13.78 -3.15
CA LEU A 86 -1.23 -14.82 -2.34
C LEU A 86 -2.50 -15.38 -3.00
N GLN A 87 -3.17 -14.58 -3.82
CA GLN A 87 -4.34 -14.98 -4.60
C GLN A 87 -3.97 -15.60 -5.95
N GLY A 88 -2.68 -15.68 -6.30
CA GLY A 88 -2.21 -16.15 -7.61
C GLY A 88 -2.48 -15.17 -8.76
N ALA A 89 -2.79 -13.90 -8.44
CA ALA A 89 -3.17 -12.88 -9.41
C ALA A 89 -2.04 -11.90 -9.78
N ASP A 90 -0.96 -11.82 -9.00
CA ASP A 90 0.21 -11.00 -9.35
C ASP A 90 1.06 -11.68 -10.42
N LYS A 91 1.46 -10.92 -11.45
CA LYS A 91 2.19 -11.41 -12.61
C LYS A 91 3.70 -11.46 -12.39
N GLU A 92 4.22 -10.82 -11.34
CA GLU A 92 5.65 -10.67 -11.09
C GLU A 92 6.01 -10.91 -9.60
N PRO A 93 5.80 -12.12 -9.05
CA PRO A 93 6.10 -12.43 -7.65
C PRO A 93 7.55 -12.11 -7.23
N ALA A 94 8.52 -12.27 -8.13
CA ALA A 94 9.92 -11.93 -7.88
C ALA A 94 10.15 -10.42 -7.64
N VAL A 95 9.38 -9.55 -8.31
CA VAL A 95 9.42 -8.10 -8.06
C VAL A 95 8.77 -7.78 -6.71
N VAL A 96 7.66 -8.43 -6.38
CA VAL A 96 6.98 -8.28 -5.08
C VAL A 96 7.88 -8.73 -3.93
N TYR A 97 8.61 -9.83 -4.09
CA TYR A 97 9.58 -10.34 -3.13
C TYR A 97 10.68 -9.31 -2.85
N ARG A 98 11.35 -8.81 -3.91
CA ARG A 98 12.41 -7.79 -3.77
C ARG A 98 11.88 -6.49 -3.14
N LEU A 99 10.66 -6.10 -3.49
CA LEU A 99 10.00 -4.94 -2.89
C LEU A 99 9.76 -5.17 -1.39
N GLY A 100 9.23 -6.34 -1.02
CA GLY A 100 8.96 -6.71 0.37
C GLY A 100 10.22 -6.73 1.24
N LEU A 101 11.34 -7.27 0.72
CA LEU A 101 12.62 -7.25 1.41
C LEU A 101 13.06 -5.82 1.76
N LYS A 102 13.08 -4.94 0.75
CA LYS A 102 13.51 -3.54 0.94
C LYS A 102 12.57 -2.78 1.87
N VAL A 103 11.25 -2.95 1.68
CA VAL A 103 10.21 -2.37 2.54
C VAL A 103 10.41 -2.77 3.99
N LEU A 104 10.61 -4.06 4.29
CA LEU A 104 10.77 -4.52 5.66
C LEU A 104 12.07 -4.02 6.26
N ALA A 105 13.18 -4.10 5.53
CA ALA A 105 14.48 -3.62 6.01
C ALA A 105 14.43 -2.14 6.42
N GLU A 106 13.85 -1.29 5.56
CA GLU A 106 13.72 0.15 5.84
C GLU A 106 12.65 0.45 6.90
N ALA A 107 11.50 -0.25 6.89
CA ALA A 107 10.46 -0.06 7.87
C ALA A 107 10.89 -0.48 9.28
N ILE A 108 11.62 -1.59 9.44
CA ILE A 108 12.17 -2.00 10.75
C ILE A 108 13.12 -0.93 11.25
N GLY A 109 14.05 -0.47 10.41
CA GLY A 109 15.05 0.52 10.80
C GLY A 109 14.43 1.85 11.19
N ALA A 110 13.44 2.32 10.41
CA ALA A 110 12.74 3.56 10.67
C ALA A 110 11.81 3.49 11.90
N LEU A 111 11.06 2.39 12.08
CA LEU A 111 10.10 2.26 13.19
C LEU A 111 10.77 1.96 14.53
N MET A 112 11.88 1.22 14.51
CA MET A 112 12.62 0.83 15.71
C MET A 112 13.83 1.73 15.99
N GLU A 113 14.15 2.66 15.09
CA GLU A 113 15.32 3.55 15.16
C GLU A 113 16.63 2.75 15.29
N GLN A 114 16.78 1.72 14.45
CA GLN A 114 17.94 0.83 14.45
C GLN A 114 18.60 0.82 13.07
N PRO A 115 19.94 0.71 13.01
CA PRO A 115 20.63 0.59 11.74
C PRO A 115 20.33 -0.75 11.08
N LEU A 116 20.40 -0.77 9.75
CA LEU A 116 20.32 -1.99 8.97
C LEU A 116 21.56 -2.87 9.24
N PRO A 117 21.39 -4.16 9.57
CA PRO A 117 22.51 -5.09 9.70
C PRO A 117 23.25 -5.31 8.38
N GLU A 118 24.59 -5.35 8.42
CA GLU A 118 25.43 -5.58 7.23
C GLU A 118 25.11 -6.89 6.51
N ALA A 119 24.73 -7.94 7.24
CA ALA A 119 24.36 -9.24 6.70
C ALA A 119 23.16 -9.17 5.73
N LEU A 120 22.28 -8.18 5.87
CA LEU A 120 21.14 -7.97 4.98
C LEU A 120 21.49 -7.13 3.74
N ALA A 121 22.60 -6.40 3.75
CA ALA A 121 22.96 -5.49 2.67
C ALA A 121 23.13 -6.22 1.32
N GLU A 122 23.62 -7.46 1.34
CA GLU A 122 23.82 -8.29 0.14
C GLU A 122 22.49 -8.71 -0.53
N TRP A 123 21.42 -8.81 0.26
CA TRP A 123 20.11 -9.29 -0.21
C TRP A 123 19.21 -8.16 -0.72
N LEU A 124 19.53 -6.92 -0.36
CA LEU A 124 18.70 -5.77 -0.62
C LEU A 124 18.94 -5.20 -2.01
N PRO A 125 17.88 -4.91 -2.78
CA PRO A 125 18.04 -4.24 -4.05
C PRO A 125 18.55 -2.81 -3.82
N GLY A 126 19.55 -2.40 -4.62
CA GLY A 126 20.11 -1.04 -4.55
C GLY A 126 19.06 0.04 -4.79
N GLU A 127 18.21 -0.17 -5.80
CA GLU A 127 17.08 0.71 -6.13
C GLU A 127 15.72 0.11 -5.71
N TRP A 128 14.69 0.94 -5.68
CA TRP A 128 13.33 0.48 -5.42
C TRP A 128 12.80 -0.33 -6.63
N PRO A 129 12.30 -1.57 -6.43
CA PRO A 129 11.85 -2.41 -7.55
C PRO A 129 10.60 -1.91 -8.27
N VAL A 130 9.91 -0.91 -7.71
CA VAL A 130 8.74 -0.27 -8.30
C VAL A 130 8.97 1.23 -8.30
N SER A 131 8.48 1.93 -9.33
CA SER A 131 8.59 3.37 -9.39
C SER A 131 7.58 4.04 -8.46
N LEU A 132 8.05 5.07 -7.74
CA LEU A 132 7.17 6.01 -7.08
C LEU A 132 6.34 6.74 -8.16
N ARG A 133 5.03 6.56 -8.17
CA ARG A 133 4.16 7.37 -9.03
C ARG A 133 4.08 8.78 -8.46
N SER A 134 4.84 9.73 -9.03
CA SER A 134 4.69 11.13 -8.68
C SER A 134 3.51 11.72 -9.46
N HIS A 135 2.46 12.13 -8.75
CA HIS A 135 1.39 12.93 -9.33
C HIS A 135 1.66 14.41 -9.03
N SER A 136 1.72 15.24 -10.07
CA SER A 136 1.74 16.70 -9.90
C SER A 136 0.30 17.18 -9.78
N VAL A 137 -0.10 17.63 -8.60
CA VAL A 137 -1.40 18.27 -8.38
C VAL A 137 -1.36 19.64 -9.06
N LYS A 138 -2.20 19.84 -10.07
CA LYS A 138 -2.36 21.13 -10.76
C LYS A 138 -3.44 21.97 -10.10
N ASP A 139 -4.49 21.34 -9.59
CA ASP A 139 -5.59 22.01 -8.92
C ASP A 139 -6.25 21.11 -7.86
N PHE A 140 -7.04 21.71 -6.97
CA PHE A 140 -7.75 20.99 -5.90
C PHE A 140 -9.20 21.45 -5.81
N LYS A 141 -10.13 20.49 -5.86
CA LYS A 141 -11.56 20.70 -5.61
C LYS A 141 -11.97 20.01 -4.32
N ALA A 142 -12.40 20.79 -3.32
CA ALA A 142 -12.90 20.25 -2.05
C ALA A 142 -14.12 19.32 -2.24
N LYS A 143 -14.93 19.59 -3.28
CA LYS A 143 -16.08 18.77 -3.65
C LYS A 143 -16.30 18.83 -5.16
N ALA A 144 -16.62 17.69 -5.76
CA ALA A 144 -17.08 17.61 -7.15
C ALA A 144 -18.29 16.68 -7.23
N ARG A 145 -19.41 17.18 -7.77
CA ARG A 145 -20.59 16.37 -8.01
C ARG A 145 -20.54 15.90 -9.46
N VAL A 146 -20.47 14.59 -9.65
CA VAL A 146 -20.20 14.00 -10.96
C VAL A 146 -21.21 12.90 -11.28
N LEU A 147 -21.57 12.78 -12.55
CA LEU A 147 -22.30 11.64 -13.08
C LEU A 147 -21.28 10.61 -13.60
N ALA A 148 -21.12 9.50 -12.88
CA ALA A 148 -20.31 8.38 -13.34
C ALA A 148 -21.07 7.60 -14.42
N LEU A 149 -20.46 7.46 -15.59
CA LEU A 149 -21.04 6.86 -16.79
C LEU A 149 -20.66 5.40 -16.97
N SER A 150 -19.40 5.07 -16.66
CA SER A 150 -18.88 3.71 -16.77
C SER A 150 -17.63 3.54 -15.93
N ASP A 151 -17.25 2.28 -15.71
CA ASP A 151 -16.02 1.89 -15.05
C ASP A 151 -15.07 1.21 -16.04
N ASP A 152 -13.82 1.66 -16.09
CA ASP A 152 -12.70 0.95 -16.68
C ASP A 152 -11.91 0.26 -15.56
N GLU A 153 -12.28 -0.99 -15.28
CA GLU A 153 -11.66 -1.81 -14.24
C GLU A 153 -10.18 -2.11 -14.52
N ALA A 154 -9.82 -2.28 -15.79
CA ALA A 154 -8.45 -2.61 -16.17
C ALA A 154 -7.50 -1.45 -15.84
N SER A 155 -7.97 -0.22 -16.05
CA SER A 155 -7.19 0.99 -15.79
C SER A 155 -7.47 1.61 -14.41
N GLN A 156 -8.42 1.06 -13.66
CA GLN A 156 -8.91 1.57 -12.36
C GLN A 156 -9.42 3.02 -12.43
N GLN A 157 -10.28 3.31 -13.42
CA GLN A 157 -10.77 4.68 -13.69
C GLN A 157 -12.28 4.71 -13.91
N LEU A 158 -12.96 5.66 -13.27
CA LEU A 158 -14.35 5.97 -13.59
C LEU A 158 -14.38 7.03 -14.69
N LEU A 159 -15.16 6.80 -15.74
CA LEU A 159 -15.51 7.83 -16.70
C LEU A 159 -16.67 8.63 -16.13
N VAL A 160 -16.47 9.92 -15.87
CA VAL A 160 -17.47 10.78 -15.24
C VAL A 160 -17.68 12.07 -16.03
N ARG A 161 -18.82 12.73 -15.81
CA ARG A 161 -19.07 14.12 -16.21
C ARG A 161 -19.26 14.98 -14.99
N ASP A 162 -18.54 16.09 -14.91
CA ASP A 162 -18.67 17.07 -13.83
C ASP A 162 -19.95 17.90 -14.04
N GLU A 163 -20.72 18.14 -12.97
CA GLU A 163 -21.92 18.99 -13.03
C GLU A 163 -21.57 20.43 -13.42
N ASP A 164 -20.39 20.92 -13.03
CA ASP A 164 -19.92 22.27 -13.37
C ASP A 164 -19.44 22.36 -14.83
N TYR A 165 -19.07 21.22 -15.44
CA TYR A 165 -18.55 21.13 -16.81
C TYR A 165 -19.18 19.94 -17.54
N PRO A 166 -20.51 19.97 -17.81
CA PRO A 166 -21.26 18.82 -18.30
C PRO A 166 -20.84 18.36 -19.69
N ASP A 167 -20.20 19.25 -20.46
CA ASP A 167 -19.73 18.99 -21.82
C ASP A 167 -18.43 18.19 -21.87
N THR A 168 -17.73 18.02 -20.73
CA THR A 168 -16.43 17.33 -20.67
C THR A 168 -16.52 16.05 -19.87
N ALA A 169 -16.19 14.93 -20.52
CA ALA A 169 -15.97 13.67 -19.81
C ALA A 169 -14.54 13.63 -19.25
N VAL A 170 -14.42 13.41 -17.95
CA VAL A 170 -13.14 13.32 -17.24
C VAL A 170 -12.98 11.93 -16.62
N ARG A 171 -11.75 11.55 -16.32
CA ARG A 171 -11.43 10.24 -15.72
C ARG A 171 -11.04 10.44 -14.27
N VAL A 172 -11.69 9.71 -13.37
CA VAL A 172 -11.41 9.72 -11.94
C VAL A 172 -10.71 8.41 -11.59
N LEU A 173 -9.44 8.53 -11.18
CA LEU A 173 -8.65 7.39 -10.73
C LEU A 173 -9.15 6.92 -9.35
N TYR A 174 -9.27 5.60 -9.18
CA TYR A 174 -9.55 4.99 -7.88
C TYR A 174 -8.54 3.88 -7.61
N ASN A 175 -8.52 3.37 -6.37
CA ASN A 175 -7.57 2.35 -5.92
C ASN A 175 -6.10 2.80 -5.93
N GLU A 176 -5.85 4.11 -5.87
CA GLU A 176 -4.51 4.67 -5.77
C GLU A 176 -3.99 4.51 -4.33
N VAL A 177 -2.77 4.00 -4.26
CA VAL A 177 -2.05 3.66 -3.04
C VAL A 177 -1.85 4.91 -2.19
N ASP A 178 -2.15 4.82 -0.89
CA ASP A 178 -2.02 5.94 0.06
C ASP A 178 -2.90 7.16 -0.28
N ARG A 179 -3.93 6.97 -1.12
CA ARG A 179 -4.86 8.04 -1.53
C ARG A 179 -6.32 7.66 -1.38
N ASN A 180 -6.78 6.69 -2.16
CA ASN A 180 -8.20 6.33 -2.21
C ASN A 180 -8.44 4.81 -2.30
N GLU A 181 -7.41 3.99 -2.04
CA GLU A 181 -7.54 2.53 -1.97
C GLU A 181 -8.53 2.01 -0.93
N ASN A 182 -8.76 2.78 0.14
CA ASN A 182 -9.74 2.48 1.18
C ASN A 182 -11.20 2.52 0.67
N PHE A 183 -11.47 3.16 -0.48
CA PHE A 183 -12.80 3.23 -1.08
C PHE A 183 -13.09 2.10 -2.08
N MET A 184 -12.20 1.11 -2.23
CA MET A 184 -12.46 -0.07 -3.06
C MET A 184 -13.77 -0.80 -2.74
N PRO A 185 -14.16 -1.00 -1.46
CA PRO A 185 -15.47 -1.59 -1.15
C PRO A 185 -16.64 -0.78 -1.73
N THR A 186 -16.52 0.55 -1.77
CA THR A 186 -17.54 1.41 -2.40
C THR A 186 -17.59 1.18 -3.91
N ILE A 187 -16.45 1.07 -4.59
CA ILE A 187 -16.39 0.74 -6.02
C ILE A 187 -17.02 -0.63 -6.30
N GLU A 188 -16.74 -1.64 -5.48
CA GLU A 188 -17.33 -2.97 -5.61
C GLU A 188 -18.86 -2.95 -5.44
N VAL A 189 -19.37 -2.16 -4.49
CA VAL A 189 -20.82 -1.99 -4.31
C VAL A 189 -21.45 -1.28 -5.50
N ILE A 190 -20.79 -0.26 -6.05
CA ILE A 190 -21.25 0.41 -7.28
C ILE A 190 -21.39 -0.61 -8.41
N ARG A 191 -20.38 -1.46 -8.62
CA ARG A 191 -20.39 -2.49 -9.67
C ARG A 191 -21.49 -3.52 -9.50
N ARG A 192 -21.69 -4.02 -8.28
CA ARG A 192 -22.57 -5.18 -8.02
C ARG A 192 -24.02 -4.80 -7.77
N VAL A 193 -24.28 -3.60 -7.25
CA VAL A 193 -25.60 -3.23 -6.71
C VAL A 193 -26.22 -2.07 -7.48
N PHE A 194 -25.50 -0.96 -7.62
CA PHE A 194 -26.06 0.26 -8.20
C PHE A 194 -26.01 0.28 -9.73
N GLY A 195 -24.90 -0.20 -10.30
CA GLY A 195 -24.62 -0.07 -11.72
C GLY A 195 -24.35 1.38 -12.15
N PHE A 196 -24.28 1.58 -13.46
CA PHE A 196 -24.10 2.89 -14.08
C PHE A 196 -25.27 3.22 -15.01
N PRO A 197 -25.63 4.51 -15.19
CA PRO A 197 -24.97 5.68 -14.62
C PRO A 197 -25.39 5.98 -13.16
N LEU A 198 -24.51 6.63 -12.40
CA LEU A 198 -24.70 6.93 -10.97
C LEU A 198 -24.17 8.32 -10.63
N MET A 199 -24.90 9.06 -9.78
CA MET A 199 -24.41 10.32 -9.22
C MET A 199 -23.46 10.07 -8.04
N LEU A 200 -22.28 10.67 -8.07
CA LEU A 200 -21.27 10.62 -7.02
C LEU A 200 -20.98 12.02 -6.48
N ASN A 201 -20.76 12.10 -5.17
CA ASN A 201 -20.22 13.28 -4.52
C ASN A 201 -18.78 12.96 -4.13
N LEU A 202 -17.83 13.42 -4.95
CA LEU A 202 -16.42 13.29 -4.66
C LEU A 202 -16.01 14.42 -3.71
N ILE A 203 -15.11 14.10 -2.79
CA ILE A 203 -14.52 15.03 -1.83
C ILE A 203 -13.01 14.99 -1.98
N ASP A 204 -12.34 16.09 -1.67
CA ASP A 204 -10.89 16.23 -1.71
C ASP A 204 -10.26 15.73 -3.03
N VAL A 205 -10.76 16.26 -4.15
CA VAL A 205 -10.38 15.85 -5.51
C VAL A 205 -9.16 16.65 -5.97
N GLU A 206 -8.10 15.95 -6.32
CA GLU A 206 -6.92 16.53 -6.96
C GLU A 206 -6.99 16.38 -8.48
N VAL A 207 -6.64 17.45 -9.20
CA VAL A 207 -6.68 17.56 -10.67
C VAL A 207 -5.27 17.71 -11.24
#